data_AF-A0A7J4JIJ9-F1
#
_entry.id   AF-A0A7J4JIJ9-F1
#
_cell.length_a   1.000
_cell.length_b   1.000
_cell.length_c   1.000
_cell.angle_alpha   90.00
_cell.angle_beta   90.00
_cell.angle_gamma   90.00
#
_symmetry.space_group_name_H-M   'P 1'
#
loop_
_entity.id
_entity.type
_entity.pdbx_description
1 polymer ?
#
loop_
_entity_poly.entity_id
_entity_poly.type
_entity_poly.pdbx_seq_one_letter_code
_entity_poly.pdbx_strand_id
1 'polypeptide(L)' 'MRSGLELANYLVDQALVTVVPGEACGSKNHVRLCYATPVSVIHEAMDRVEKALKEL' A
#
# COMPACT_ATOMS: atom_id res chain seq x y z
N MET A 1 -3.08 -12.90 1.33
CA MET A 1 -1.74 -12.28 1.17
C MET A 1 -0.74 -12.88 2.12
N ARG A 2 0.47 -13.16 1.65
CA ARG A 2 1.57 -13.81 2.37
C ARG A 2 2.90 -13.03 2.31
N SER A 3 2.94 -11.88 1.65
CA SER A 3 4.12 -11.00 1.60
C SER A 3 3.72 -9.53 1.38
N GLY A 4 4.63 -8.61 1.72
CA GLY A 4 4.50 -7.19 1.41
C GLY A 4 4.52 -6.90 -0.10
N LEU A 5 5.14 -7.77 -0.91
CA LEU A 5 5.10 -7.69 -2.38
C LEU A 5 3.70 -8.02 -2.92
N GLU A 6 3.06 -9.08 -2.42
CA GLU A 6 1.67 -9.39 -2.79
C GLU A 6 0.72 -8.26 -2.40
N LEU A 7 0.89 -7.67 -1.22
CA LEU A 7 0.11 -6.52 -0.78
C LEU A 7 0.34 -5.30 -1.69
N ALA A 8 1.60 -5.00 -2.03
CA ALA A 8 1.92 -3.87 -2.89
C ALA A 8 1.28 -4.01 -4.29
N ASN A 9 1.35 -5.20 -4.89
CA ASN A 9 0.73 -5.48 -6.18
C ASN A 9 -0.80 -5.35 -6.10
N TYR A 10 -1.42 -5.91 -5.05
CA TYR A 10 -2.85 -5.79 -4.84
C TYR A 10 -3.32 -4.33 -4.73
N LEU A 11 -2.62 -3.50 -3.97
CA LEU A 11 -2.96 -2.08 -3.80
C LEU A 11 -2.80 -1.29 -5.10
N VAL A 12 -1.82 -1.64 -5.94
CA VAL A 12 -1.68 -1.02 -7.27
C VAL A 12 -2.86 -1.41 -8.16
N ASP A 13 -3.21 -2.70 -8.22
CA ASP A 13 -4.24 -3.21 -9.13
C ASP A 13 -5.67 -2.80 -8.71
N GLN A 14 -5.98 -2.86 -7.41
CA GLN A 14 -7.35 -2.65 -6.90
C GLN A 14 -7.59 -1.24 -6.38
N ALA A 15 -6.57 -0.58 -5.82
CA ALA A 15 -6.70 0.73 -5.18
C ALA A 15 -6.03 1.86 -5.97
N LEU A 16 -5.27 1.55 -7.02
CA LEU A 16 -4.43 2.51 -7.74
C LEU A 16 -3.47 3.26 -6.80
N VAL A 17 -2.95 2.57 -5.77
CA VAL A 17 -2.02 3.11 -4.78
C VAL A 17 -0.71 2.32 -4.82
N THR A 18 0.39 3.01 -5.06
CA THR A 18 1.74 2.40 -5.07
C THR A 18 2.38 2.52 -3.69
N VAL A 19 2.94 1.42 -3.20
CA VAL A 19 3.74 1.35 -1.97
C VAL A 19 5.03 0.60 -2.24
N VAL A 20 6.02 0.72 -1.35
CA VAL A 20 7.29 -0.01 -1.49
C VAL A 20 7.20 -1.31 -0.67
N PRO A 21 7.37 -2.50 -1.29
CA PRO A 21 7.48 -3.77 -0.56
C PRO A 21 8.66 -3.74 0.41
N GLY A 22 8.46 -4.20 1.64
CA GLY A 22 9.50 -4.23 2.67
C GLY A 22 10.56 -5.32 2.49
N GLU A 23 10.39 -6.24 1.52
CA GLU A 23 11.26 -7.40 1.30
C GLU A 23 12.71 -6.98 0.97
N ALA A 24 12.89 -5.91 0.19
CA ALA A 24 14.20 -5.34 -0.10
C ALA A 24 14.91 -4.73 1.13
N CYS A 25 14.16 -4.45 2.21
CA CYS A 25 14.65 -3.89 3.46
C CYS A 25 14.68 -4.92 4.60
N GLY A 26 14.55 -6.22 4.30
CA GLY A 26 14.53 -7.29 5.31
C GLY A 26 13.21 -7.40 6.10
N SER A 27 12.14 -6.73 5.65
CA SER A 27 10.83 -6.72 6.31
C SER A 27 9.75 -7.32 5.41
N LYS A 28 9.82 -8.64 5.23
CA LYS A 28 9.00 -9.41 4.27
C LYS A 28 7.48 -9.16 4.39
N ASN A 29 6.97 -8.96 5.60
CA ASN A 29 5.53 -8.85 5.86
C ASN A 29 5.01 -7.40 5.94
N HIS A 30 5.84 -6.42 5.60
CA HIS A 30 5.47 -5.00 5.68
C HIS A 30 5.62 -4.30 4.33
N VAL A 31 4.99 -3.13 4.25
CA VAL A 31 5.16 -2.16 3.15
C VAL A 31 5.54 -0.81 3.74
N ARG A 32 6.25 0.01 2.97
CA ARG A 32 6.61 1.38 3.35
C ARG A 32 5.73 2.37 2.58
N LEU A 33 5.13 3.31 3.32
CA LEU A 33 4.38 4.43 2.77
C LEU A 33 5.30 5.67 2.65
N CYS A 34 5.18 6.40 1.54
CA CYS A 34 5.79 7.71 1.41
C CYS A 34 4.77 8.79 1.81
N TYR A 35 5.05 9.51 2.89
CA TYR A 35 4.21 10.62 3.37
C TYR A 35 4.77 12.00 3.02
N ALA A 36 5.87 12.06 2.26
CA ALA A 36 6.47 13.31 1.78
C ALA A 36 5.71 13.87 0.56
N THR A 37 4.41 14.08 0.72
CA THR A 37 3.45 14.52 -0.30
C THR A 37 2.35 15.35 0.39
N PRO A 38 1.51 16.14 -0.32
CA PRO A 38 0.44 16.88 0.32
C PRO A 38 -0.52 15.97 1.11
N VAL A 39 -1.00 16.45 2.26
CA VAL A 39 -1.88 15.68 3.15
C VAL A 39 -3.17 15.22 2.46
N SER A 40 -3.68 15.99 1.50
CA SER A 40 -4.84 15.62 0.69
C SER A 40 -4.62 14.34 -0.13
N VAL A 41 -3.43 14.17 -0.71
CA VAL A 41 -3.05 12.95 -1.46
C VAL A 41 -2.95 11.76 -0.51
N ILE A 42 -2.46 11.98 0.71
CA ILE A 42 -2.40 10.92 1.73
C ILE A 42 -3.81 10.46 2.10
N HIS A 43 -4.72 11.39 2.39
CA HIS A 43 -6.11 11.05 2.72
C HIS A 43 -6.79 10.26 1.59
N GLU A 44 -6.70 10.76 0.36
CA GLU A 44 -7.29 10.08 -0.80
C GLU A 44 -6.72 8.66 -0.99
N ALA A 45 -5.40 8.49 -0.86
CA ALA A 45 -4.77 7.18 -0.95
C ALA A 45 -5.23 6.23 0.17
N MET A 46 -5.37 6.73 1.40
CA MET A 46 -5.82 5.93 2.54
C MET A 46 -7.28 5.51 2.42
N ASP A 47 -8.17 6.38 1.92
CA ASP A 47 -9.57 6.03 1.65
C ASP A 47 -9.67 4.89 0.62
N ARG A 48 -8.85 4.93 -0.43
CA ARG A 48 -8.78 3.87 -1.45
C ARG A 48 -8.24 2.56 -0.87
N VAL A 49 -7.18 2.63 -0.05
CA VAL A 49 -6.60 1.46 0.63
C VAL A 49 -7.62 0.84 1.58
N GLU A 50 -8.30 1.63 2.40
CA GLU A 50 -9.34 1.14 3.31
C GLU A 50 -10.46 0.42 2.55
N LYS A 51 -10.93 1.02 1.45
CA LYS A 51 -11.98 0.40 0.62
C LYS A 51 -11.52 -0.93 0.03
N ALA A 52 -10.33 -0.98 -0.57
CA ALA A 52 -9.81 -2.22 -1.16
C ALA A 52 -9.66 -3.32 -0.10
N LEU A 53 -9.08 -3.00 1.06
CA LEU A 53 -8.90 -3.99 2.13
C LEU A 53 -10.21 -4.52 2.74
N LYS A 54 -11.31 -3.78 2.64
CA LYS A 54 -12.64 -4.25 3.04
C LYS A 54 -13.26 -5.23 2.04
N GLU A 55 -12.80 -5.24 0.79
CA GLU A 55 -13.26 -6.13 -0.29
C GLU A 55 -12.40 -7.40 -0.41
N LEU A 56 -11.40 -7.56 0.47
CA LEU A 56 -10.43 -8.65 0.49
C LEU A 56 -10.84 -9.81 1.42
#